data_AF-A0A9D8LQD2-F1
#
_entry.id   AF-A0A9D8LQD2-F1
#
_cell.length_a   1.000
_cell.length_b   1.000
_cell.length_c   1.000
_cell.angle_alpha   90.00
_cell.angle_beta   90.00
_cell.angle_gamma   90.00
#
_symmetry.space_group_name_H-M   'P 1'
#
loop_
_entity.id
_entity.type
_entity.pdbx_description
1 polymer ?
#
loop_
_entity_poly.entity_id
_entity_poly.type
_entity_poly.pdbx_seq_one_letter_code
_entity_poly.pdbx_strand_id
1 'polypeptide(L)'
;MKHIFAGAALLLSAGAALADERPSQAVIDAYLAATFGKAPPEWQARIKPDESLAVCNTTRNNPSSAQSEAMLKRESARVSYPADGKFLGDWKKGYQVANNGRGGQFSDAPNTVSGGNCFACHQLDPKEVSFGTLGPSLAAYGKDRKYDPETIKDAYTKIYNSMAVVPCSNMPRFGVNKVLDEQQIKDVMAYLFDPESPVNK
;
A
#
# COMPACT_ATOMS: atom_id res chain seq x y z
N MET A 1 -72.17 34.64 0.61
CA MET A 1 -71.81 33.55 -0.33
C MET A 1 -70.29 33.44 -0.28
N LYS A 2 -69.71 32.57 0.56
CA LYS A 2 -69.48 31.13 0.30
C LYS A 2 -68.97 30.93 -1.13
N HIS A 3 -67.68 30.65 -1.31
CA HIS A 3 -67.20 29.43 -1.95
C HIS A 3 -65.73 29.19 -1.57
N ILE A 4 -65.54 27.99 -1.01
CA ILE A 4 -64.31 27.28 -0.66
C ILE A 4 -63.72 26.66 -1.95
N PHE A 5 -62.51 26.11 -1.85
CA PHE A 5 -61.77 25.20 -2.76
C PHE A 5 -60.66 25.89 -3.57
N ALA A 6 -59.45 25.34 -3.72
CA ALA A 6 -58.86 24.06 -3.35
C ALA A 6 -57.33 24.20 -3.30
N GLY A 7 -56.69 23.27 -2.59
CA GLY A 7 -55.26 23.28 -2.28
C GLY A 7 -54.32 23.13 -3.47
N ALA A 8 -53.13 23.70 -3.31
CA ALA A 8 -51.94 23.35 -4.07
C ALA A 8 -51.08 22.43 -3.20
N ALA A 9 -51.07 21.14 -3.53
CA ALA A 9 -50.09 20.20 -3.01
C ALA A 9 -48.72 20.57 -3.61
N LEU A 10 -47.76 20.94 -2.77
CA LEU A 10 -46.36 21.08 -3.18
C LEU A 10 -45.85 19.69 -3.59
N LEU A 11 -45.63 19.51 -4.89
CA LEU A 11 -44.78 18.45 -5.42
C LEU A 11 -43.32 18.79 -5.03
N LEU A 12 -42.86 18.26 -3.90
CA LEU A 12 -41.43 18.07 -3.66
C LEU A 12 -40.92 17.06 -4.70
N SER A 13 -40.45 17.57 -5.83
CA SER A 13 -39.63 16.80 -6.76
C SER A 13 -38.35 16.44 -6.02
N ALA A 14 -38.25 15.17 -5.64
CA ALA A 14 -37.02 14.57 -5.16
C ALA A 14 -35.92 14.86 -6.19
N GLY A 15 -34.94 15.68 -5.80
CA GLY A 15 -33.66 15.72 -6.49
C GLY A 15 -33.08 14.32 -6.40
N ALA A 16 -33.16 13.56 -7.49
CA ALA A 16 -32.41 12.33 -7.64
C ALA A 16 -30.94 12.72 -7.43
N ALA A 17 -30.36 12.24 -6.32
CA ALA A 17 -28.92 12.17 -6.19
C ALA A 17 -28.43 11.46 -7.45
N LEU A 18 -27.70 12.17 -8.31
CA LEU A 18 -26.96 11.55 -9.40
C LEU A 18 -25.95 10.62 -8.73
N ALA A 19 -26.33 9.35 -8.61
CA ALA A 19 -25.39 8.30 -8.28
C ALA A 19 -24.33 8.35 -9.36
N ASP A 20 -23.07 8.53 -8.95
CA ASP A 20 -21.91 8.53 -9.82
C ASP A 20 -21.81 7.14 -10.48
N GLU A 21 -22.46 6.96 -11.64
CA GLU A 21 -22.50 5.68 -12.34
C GLU A 21 -21.10 5.32 -12.82
N ARG A 22 -20.42 4.48 -12.04
CA ARG A 22 -19.11 3.92 -12.43
C ARG A 22 -19.28 3.18 -13.77
N PRO A 23 -18.42 3.45 -14.77
CA PRO A 23 -18.42 2.68 -16.02
C PRO A 23 -18.29 1.18 -15.75
N SER A 24 -18.89 0.36 -16.60
CA SER A 24 -18.76 -1.09 -16.50
C SER A 24 -17.29 -1.50 -16.64
N GLN A 25 -16.91 -2.62 -16.03
CA GLN A 25 -15.53 -3.13 -16.11
C GLN A 25 -15.09 -3.35 -17.57
N ALA A 26 -16.00 -3.79 -18.44
CA ALA A 26 -15.72 -3.97 -19.86
C ALA A 26 -15.34 -2.66 -20.57
N VAL A 27 -15.98 -1.54 -20.22
CA VAL A 27 -15.60 -0.22 -20.75
C VAL A 27 -14.21 0.16 -20.24
N ILE A 28 -13.93 -0.01 -18.95
CA ILE A 28 -12.63 0.30 -18.37
C ILE A 28 -11.51 -0.52 -19.04
N ASP A 29 -11.72 -1.83 -19.20
CA ASP A 29 -10.75 -2.74 -19.82
C ASP A 29 -10.48 -2.37 -21.29
N ALA A 30 -11.51 -2.00 -22.06
CA ALA A 30 -11.36 -1.55 -23.43
C ALA A 30 -10.52 -0.26 -23.52
N TYR A 31 -10.74 0.70 -22.61
CA TYR A 31 -9.94 1.92 -22.55
C TYR A 31 -8.48 1.65 -22.18
N LEU A 32 -8.21 0.76 -21.22
CA LEU A 32 -6.84 0.37 -20.87
C LEU A 32 -6.12 -0.29 -22.04
N ALA A 33 -6.79 -1.22 -22.73
CA ALA A 33 -6.24 -1.88 -23.92
C ALA A 33 -5.98 -0.90 -25.07
N ALA A 34 -6.87 0.07 -25.31
CA ALA A 34 -6.67 1.09 -26.33
C ALA A 34 -5.50 2.04 -25.98
N THR A 35 -5.37 2.40 -24.70
CA THR A 35 -4.37 3.37 -24.24
C THR A 35 -2.97 2.76 -24.17
N PHE A 36 -2.85 1.55 -23.61
CA PHE A 36 -1.57 0.91 -23.32
C PHE A 36 -1.31 -0.34 -24.16
N GLY A 37 -2.15 -0.70 -25.12
CA GLY A 37 -2.05 -1.96 -25.89
C GLY A 37 -0.77 -2.15 -26.70
N LYS A 38 0.02 -1.09 -26.93
CA LYS A 38 1.33 -1.15 -27.58
C LYS A 38 2.51 -1.29 -26.60
N ALA A 39 2.25 -1.28 -25.29
CA ALA A 39 3.29 -1.48 -24.30
C ALA A 39 3.88 -2.90 -24.42
N PRO A 40 5.19 -3.07 -24.18
CA PRO A 40 5.82 -4.38 -24.19
C PRO A 40 5.16 -5.37 -23.21
N PRO A 41 5.27 -6.70 -23.42
CA PRO A 41 4.60 -7.71 -22.60
C PRO A 41 4.86 -7.58 -21.10
N GLU A 42 6.08 -7.19 -20.70
CA GLU A 42 6.44 -6.98 -19.29
C GLU A 42 5.71 -5.80 -18.65
N TRP A 43 5.33 -4.79 -19.44
CA TRP A 43 4.54 -3.65 -18.99
C TRP A 43 3.04 -3.97 -19.00
N GLN A 44 2.57 -4.76 -19.96
CA GLN A 44 1.18 -5.26 -19.97
C GLN A 44 0.86 -6.05 -18.69
N ALA A 45 1.79 -6.87 -18.24
CA ALA A 45 1.63 -7.66 -17.02
C ALA A 45 1.41 -6.79 -15.76
N ARG A 46 1.90 -5.54 -15.76
CA ARG A 46 1.74 -4.59 -14.64
C ARG A 46 0.37 -3.90 -14.61
N ILE A 47 -0.39 -3.95 -15.71
CA ILE A 47 -1.73 -3.34 -15.80
C ILE A 47 -2.78 -4.26 -15.16
N LYS A 48 -2.58 -5.58 -15.26
CA LYS A 48 -3.53 -6.57 -14.74
C LYS A 48 -3.43 -6.65 -13.21
N PRO A 49 -4.48 -6.27 -12.46
CA PRO A 49 -4.48 -6.45 -11.02
C PRO A 49 -4.53 -7.93 -10.65
N ASP A 50 -3.88 -8.31 -9.55
CA ASP A 50 -4.17 -9.58 -8.89
C ASP A 50 -5.51 -9.51 -8.14
N GLU A 51 -5.94 -10.65 -7.59
CA GLU A 51 -7.28 -10.74 -6.97
C GLU A 51 -7.48 -9.75 -5.82
N SER A 52 -6.47 -9.55 -4.97
CA SER A 52 -6.53 -8.60 -3.88
C SER A 52 -6.60 -7.16 -4.37
N LEU A 53 -5.82 -6.78 -5.39
CA LEU A 53 -5.93 -5.45 -6.01
C LEU A 53 -7.26 -5.24 -6.73
N ALA A 54 -7.81 -6.27 -7.36
CA ALA A 54 -9.13 -6.19 -8.00
C ALA A 54 -10.24 -5.89 -6.98
N VAL A 55 -10.18 -6.51 -5.79
CA VAL A 55 -11.08 -6.16 -4.67
C VAL A 55 -10.88 -4.70 -4.28
N CYS A 56 -9.65 -4.26 -4.01
CA CYS A 56 -9.39 -2.88 -3.61
C CYS A 56 -9.86 -1.85 -4.65
N ASN A 57 -9.65 -2.11 -5.94
CA ASN A 57 -10.10 -1.24 -7.03
C ASN A 57 -11.63 -1.18 -7.16
N THR A 58 -12.32 -2.30 -6.93
CA THR A 58 -13.79 -2.36 -7.03
C THR A 58 -14.46 -1.70 -5.84
N THR A 59 -13.87 -1.84 -4.64
CA THR A 59 -14.42 -1.33 -3.38
C THR A 59 -13.89 0.06 -2.99
N ARG A 60 -13.03 0.67 -3.82
CA ARG A 60 -12.31 1.93 -3.50
C ARG A 60 -11.59 1.84 -2.14
N ASN A 61 -10.82 0.76 -1.97
CA ASN A 61 -10.10 0.41 -0.75
C ASN A 61 -10.99 0.21 0.50
N ASN A 62 -12.29 0.01 0.33
CA ASN A 62 -13.23 -0.22 1.44
C ASN A 62 -13.92 -1.59 1.32
N PRO A 63 -13.18 -2.71 1.40
CA PRO A 63 -13.74 -4.05 1.30
C PRO A 63 -14.69 -4.36 2.46
N SER A 64 -15.68 -5.22 2.22
CA SER A 64 -16.53 -5.77 3.29
C SER A 64 -15.73 -6.64 4.26
N SER A 65 -16.29 -6.98 5.42
CA SER A 65 -15.64 -7.88 6.38
C SER A 65 -15.29 -9.24 5.76
N ALA A 66 -16.21 -9.83 5.01
CA ALA A 66 -15.95 -11.12 4.34
C ALA A 66 -14.84 -11.02 3.28
N GLN A 67 -14.79 -9.92 2.52
CA GLN A 67 -13.69 -9.67 1.57
C GLN A 67 -12.36 -9.47 2.31
N SER A 68 -12.38 -8.72 3.41
CA SER A 68 -11.21 -8.46 4.25
C SER A 68 -10.63 -9.74 4.84
N GLU A 69 -11.47 -10.62 5.39
CA GLU A 69 -11.05 -11.92 5.93
C GLU A 69 -10.42 -12.82 4.84
N ALA A 70 -11.04 -12.88 3.66
CA ALA A 70 -10.51 -13.63 2.53
C ALA A 70 -9.14 -13.08 2.07
N MET A 71 -8.99 -11.76 2.04
CA MET A 71 -7.73 -11.10 1.72
C MET A 71 -6.65 -11.39 2.75
N LEU A 72 -6.93 -11.25 4.05
CA LEU A 72 -5.96 -11.54 5.12
C LEU A 72 -5.43 -12.96 5.00
N LYS A 73 -6.32 -13.94 4.80
CA LYS A 73 -5.93 -15.35 4.63
C LYS A 73 -5.02 -15.54 3.41
N ARG A 74 -5.39 -14.97 2.26
CA ARG A 74 -4.65 -15.09 1.00
C ARG A 74 -3.28 -14.42 1.07
N GLU A 75 -3.24 -13.19 1.57
CA GLU A 75 -2.04 -12.36 1.58
C GLU A 75 -1.05 -12.81 2.66
N SER A 76 -1.52 -13.30 3.81
CA SER A 76 -0.66 -13.92 4.83
C SER A 76 0.06 -15.15 4.30
N ALA A 77 -0.61 -15.98 3.50
CA ALA A 77 -0.01 -17.18 2.90
C ALA A 77 1.09 -16.86 1.86
N ARG A 78 1.22 -15.59 1.44
CA ARG A 78 2.22 -15.13 0.46
C ARG A 78 3.46 -14.52 1.10
N VAL A 79 3.53 -14.46 2.43
CA VAL A 79 4.70 -13.95 3.16
C VAL A 79 5.76 -15.03 3.25
N SER A 80 6.97 -14.73 2.79
CA SER A 80 8.14 -15.61 2.95
C SER A 80 9.05 -15.03 4.04
N TYR A 81 9.29 -15.82 5.08
CA TYR A 81 10.14 -15.44 6.19
C TYR A 81 11.59 -15.90 5.96
N PRO A 82 12.60 -15.17 6.49
CA PRO A 82 13.99 -15.60 6.41
C PRO A 82 14.18 -16.99 7.00
N ALA A 83 14.85 -17.88 6.26
CA ALA A 83 15.04 -19.27 6.67
C ALA A 83 15.89 -19.41 7.94
N ASP A 84 16.75 -18.43 8.21
CA ASP A 84 17.59 -18.36 9.40
C ASP A 84 16.87 -17.76 10.63
N GLY A 85 15.61 -17.33 10.48
CA GLY A 85 14.83 -16.66 11.52
C GLY A 85 15.37 -15.28 11.92
N LYS A 86 16.35 -14.72 11.19
CA LYS A 86 16.94 -13.42 11.48
C LYS A 86 16.28 -12.34 10.64
N PHE A 87 15.58 -11.43 11.30
CA PHE A 87 14.82 -10.35 10.66
C PHE A 87 15.59 -9.04 10.51
N LEU A 88 16.69 -8.84 11.24
CA LEU A 88 17.44 -7.59 11.24
C LEU A 88 18.75 -7.75 10.45
N GLY A 89 18.96 -6.84 9.51
CA GLY A 89 20.19 -6.68 8.72
C GLY A 89 21.04 -5.50 9.21
N ASP A 90 21.54 -4.68 8.29
CA ASP A 90 22.37 -3.50 8.58
C ASP A 90 21.55 -2.21 8.46
N TRP A 91 21.37 -1.49 9.58
CA TRP A 91 20.56 -0.27 9.62
C TRP A 91 21.09 0.83 8.69
N LYS A 92 22.40 0.88 8.41
CA LYS A 92 22.99 1.87 7.49
C LYS A 92 22.57 1.61 6.05
N LYS A 93 22.51 0.34 5.65
CA LYS A 93 21.94 -0.07 4.36
C LYS A 93 20.43 0.13 4.35
N GLY A 94 19.78 -0.07 5.49
CA GLY A 94 18.35 0.18 5.65
C GLY A 94 17.95 1.62 5.38
N TYR A 95 18.76 2.59 5.82
CA TYR A 95 18.58 3.99 5.43
C TYR A 95 18.63 4.18 3.91
N GLN A 96 19.58 3.55 3.22
CA GLN A 96 19.68 3.64 1.76
C GLN A 96 18.44 3.06 1.07
N VAL A 97 17.93 1.93 1.56
CA VAL A 97 16.66 1.34 1.06
C VAL A 97 15.49 2.30 1.33
N ALA A 98 15.39 2.85 2.53
CA ALA A 98 14.32 3.76 2.92
C ALA A 98 14.32 5.08 2.12
N ASN A 99 15.50 5.60 1.77
CA ASN A 99 15.66 6.86 1.06
C ASN A 99 15.66 6.72 -0.47
N ASN A 100 15.89 5.51 -1.00
CA ASN A 100 15.89 5.29 -2.44
C ASN A 100 14.45 5.22 -2.99
N GLY A 101 14.10 6.15 -3.87
CA GLY A 101 12.80 6.21 -4.55
C GLY A 101 12.78 5.68 -5.98
N ARG A 102 13.89 5.11 -6.46
CA ARG A 102 14.05 4.63 -7.85
C ARG A 102 13.71 3.15 -7.99
N GLY A 103 13.64 2.70 -9.25
CA GLY A 103 13.52 1.30 -9.65
C GLY A 103 12.10 0.92 -10.04
N GLY A 104 12.00 0.14 -11.11
CA GLY A 104 10.73 -0.35 -11.64
C GLY A 104 9.94 0.64 -12.49
N GLN A 105 10.49 1.84 -12.79
CA GLN A 105 9.90 2.80 -13.72
C GLN A 105 10.39 2.53 -15.17
N PHE A 106 9.62 2.94 -16.17
CA PHE A 106 10.01 2.78 -17.57
C PHE A 106 11.21 3.67 -17.98
N SER A 107 11.50 4.69 -17.18
CA SER A 107 12.61 5.63 -17.37
C SER A 107 13.88 5.22 -16.64
N ASP A 108 13.84 4.17 -15.82
CA ASP A 108 15.03 3.69 -15.14
C ASP A 108 15.94 2.95 -16.11
N ALA A 109 17.26 3.13 -15.92
CA ALA A 109 18.24 2.33 -16.64
C ALA A 109 18.10 0.84 -16.26
N PRO A 110 18.49 -0.09 -17.14
CA PRO A 110 18.56 -1.51 -16.79
C PRO A 110 19.35 -1.74 -15.50
N ASN A 111 18.90 -2.68 -14.67
CA ASN A 111 19.52 -3.05 -13.38
C ASN A 111 19.54 -1.92 -12.33
N THR A 112 18.74 -0.86 -12.48
CA THR A 112 18.53 0.12 -11.41
C THR A 112 17.98 -0.59 -10.17
N VAL A 113 18.68 -0.44 -9.05
CA VAL A 113 18.29 -1.02 -7.76
C VAL A 113 17.02 -0.34 -7.26
N SER A 114 15.97 -1.12 -7.05
CA SER A 114 14.73 -0.67 -6.47
C SER A 114 14.89 -0.31 -5.00
N GLY A 115 14.30 0.80 -4.59
CA GLY A 115 14.24 1.24 -3.21
C GLY A 115 12.85 1.14 -2.60
N GLY A 116 12.79 1.31 -1.27
CA GLY A 116 11.54 1.25 -0.50
C GLY A 116 10.78 2.58 -0.48
N ASN A 117 11.46 3.70 -0.79
CA ASN A 117 10.91 5.04 -0.80
C ASN A 117 10.11 5.40 0.48
N CYS A 118 10.54 4.90 1.63
CA CYS A 118 9.79 4.94 2.88
C CYS A 118 9.54 6.38 3.35
N PHE A 119 10.53 7.27 3.17
CA PHE A 119 10.41 8.69 3.50
C PHE A 119 9.32 9.40 2.70
N ALA A 120 8.91 8.90 1.52
CA ALA A 120 7.80 9.51 0.77
C ALA A 120 6.45 9.40 1.49
N CYS A 121 6.32 8.52 2.48
CA CYS A 121 5.05 8.27 3.19
C CYS A 121 5.15 8.41 4.71
N HIS A 122 6.34 8.22 5.28
CA HIS A 122 6.53 8.12 6.72
C HIS A 122 7.65 9.06 7.18
N GLN A 123 7.48 9.64 8.36
CA GLN A 123 8.62 10.12 9.15
C GLN A 123 9.37 8.89 9.71
N LEU A 124 10.71 8.86 9.58
CA LEU A 124 11.57 7.83 10.20
C LEU A 124 12.53 8.46 11.20
N ASP A 125 13.75 8.81 10.78
CA ASP A 125 14.70 9.55 11.62
C ASP A 125 14.07 10.89 12.05
N PRO A 126 13.94 11.16 13.36
CA PRO A 126 13.40 12.41 13.87
C PRO A 126 14.16 13.67 13.41
N LYS A 127 15.42 13.52 12.97
CA LYS A 127 16.26 14.61 12.46
C LYS A 127 16.14 14.82 10.95
N GLU A 128 15.59 13.86 10.20
CA GLU A 128 15.30 14.03 8.78
C GLU A 128 14.07 14.92 8.61
N VAL A 129 14.20 15.96 7.80
CA VAL A 129 13.15 16.97 7.59
C VAL A 129 12.33 16.70 6.33
N SER A 130 12.85 15.88 5.42
CA SER A 130 12.15 15.49 4.20
C SER A 130 11.42 14.16 4.41
N PHE A 131 10.15 14.24 4.81
CA PHE A 131 9.27 13.08 4.95
C PHE A 131 7.83 13.37 4.55
N GLY A 132 7.10 12.33 4.17
CA GLY A 132 5.67 12.37 3.87
C GLY A 132 4.79 11.98 5.05
N THR A 133 3.49 12.16 4.88
CA THR A 133 2.47 11.94 5.93
C THR A 133 1.29 11.11 5.45
N LEU A 134 1.47 10.31 4.39
CA LEU A 134 0.45 9.36 3.91
C LEU A 134 0.29 8.19 4.88
N GLY A 135 1.40 7.75 5.47
CA GLY A 135 1.42 6.78 6.55
C GLY A 135 1.69 7.44 7.91
N PRO A 136 1.58 6.67 9.00
CA PRO A 136 1.93 7.17 10.33
C PRO A 136 3.43 7.49 10.46
N SER A 137 3.78 8.34 11.42
CA SER A 137 5.18 8.46 11.85
C SER A 137 5.70 7.13 12.38
N LEU A 138 6.95 6.81 12.04
CA LEU A 138 7.71 5.65 12.50
C LEU A 138 8.93 6.08 13.33
N ALA A 139 8.97 7.33 13.80
CA ALA A 139 9.96 7.76 14.78
C ALA A 139 9.88 6.87 16.04
N ALA A 140 11.03 6.51 16.60
CA ALA A 140 11.17 5.64 17.76
C ALA A 140 10.47 4.26 17.63
N TYR A 141 10.21 3.78 16.41
CA TYR A 141 9.36 2.59 16.19
C TYR A 141 9.82 1.37 17.01
N GLY A 142 11.11 1.03 16.93
CA GLY A 142 11.69 -0.10 17.67
C GLY A 142 11.75 0.16 19.17
N LYS A 143 12.14 1.37 19.57
CA LYS A 143 12.24 1.79 20.97
C LYS A 143 10.88 1.72 21.70
N ASP A 144 9.81 2.22 21.08
CA ASP A 144 8.46 2.21 21.64
C ASP A 144 7.90 0.79 21.78
N ARG A 145 8.37 -0.13 20.92
CA ARG A 145 8.04 -1.56 20.94
C ARG A 145 8.99 -2.37 21.80
N LYS A 146 9.93 -1.72 22.50
CA LYS A 146 10.91 -2.37 23.38
C LYS A 146 11.73 -3.47 22.68
N TYR A 147 11.89 -3.35 21.35
CA TYR A 147 12.61 -4.33 20.53
C TYR A 147 12.06 -5.76 20.65
N ASP A 148 10.75 -5.86 20.88
CA ASP A 148 10.06 -7.13 21.06
C ASP A 148 10.15 -8.03 19.80
N PRO A 149 10.60 -9.30 19.91
CA PRO A 149 10.77 -10.20 18.77
C PRO A 149 9.49 -10.50 17.99
N GLU A 150 8.34 -10.56 18.65
CA GLU A 150 7.04 -10.79 17.98
C GLU A 150 6.69 -9.58 17.13
N THR A 151 6.86 -8.38 17.68
CA THR A 151 6.60 -7.13 16.96
C THR A 151 7.58 -6.91 15.79
N ILE A 152 8.83 -7.37 15.92
CA ILE A 152 9.79 -7.38 14.80
C ILE A 152 9.27 -8.27 13.66
N LYS A 153 8.76 -9.47 13.97
CA LYS A 153 8.19 -10.36 12.96
C LYS A 153 6.94 -9.76 12.30
N ASP A 154 6.09 -9.09 13.06
CA ASP A 154 4.91 -8.40 12.54
C ASP A 154 5.28 -7.25 11.59
N ALA A 155 6.30 -6.47 11.94
CA ALA A 155 6.80 -5.41 11.08
C ALA A 155 7.44 -5.95 9.78
N TYR A 156 8.16 -7.07 9.86
CA TYR A 156 8.65 -7.76 8.66
C TYR A 156 7.47 -8.19 7.78
N THR A 157 6.43 -8.78 8.37
CA THR A 157 5.19 -9.17 7.67
C THR A 157 4.56 -7.96 6.98
N LYS A 158 4.49 -6.81 7.67
CA LYS A 158 3.93 -5.56 7.12
C LYS A 158 4.74 -5.04 5.93
N ILE A 159 6.07 -5.07 5.98
CA ILE A 159 6.93 -4.61 4.87
C ILE A 159 6.88 -5.59 3.70
N TYR A 160 6.95 -6.90 3.98
CA TYR A 160 6.91 -7.93 2.94
C TYR A 160 5.56 -7.94 2.20
N ASN A 161 4.46 -7.91 2.96
CA ASN A 161 3.10 -7.83 2.43
C ASN A 161 2.19 -6.98 3.33
N SER A 162 2.06 -5.70 2.99
CA SER A 162 1.24 -4.75 3.75
C SER A 162 -0.23 -5.15 3.89
N MET A 163 -0.76 -5.91 2.91
CA MET A 163 -2.15 -6.38 2.86
C MET A 163 -2.39 -7.65 3.66
N ALA A 164 -1.33 -8.34 4.11
CA ALA A 164 -1.43 -9.43 5.07
C ALA A 164 -1.80 -8.92 6.48
N VAL A 165 -1.55 -7.63 6.76
CA VAL A 165 -1.83 -7.00 8.06
C VAL A 165 -3.03 -6.06 7.99
N VAL A 166 -3.14 -5.27 6.91
CA VAL A 166 -4.24 -4.32 6.71
C VAL A 166 -4.79 -4.46 5.29
N PRO A 167 -6.01 -5.01 5.11
CA PRO A 167 -6.63 -5.15 3.80
C PRO A 167 -6.69 -3.81 3.06
N CYS A 168 -6.33 -3.81 1.78
CA CYS A 168 -6.25 -2.60 0.95
C CYS A 168 -5.38 -1.47 1.51
N SER A 169 -4.35 -1.79 2.30
CA SER A 169 -3.32 -0.82 2.69
C SER A 169 -2.70 -0.15 1.45
N ASN A 170 -2.54 1.18 1.51
CA ASN A 170 -1.86 1.94 0.47
C ASN A 170 -0.34 1.68 0.41
N MET A 171 0.24 1.10 1.46
CA MET A 171 1.65 0.72 1.46
C MET A 171 1.89 -0.40 0.43
N PRO A 172 2.93 -0.34 -0.42
CA PRO A 172 3.21 -1.40 -1.38
C PRO A 172 3.50 -2.76 -0.72
N ARG A 173 3.21 -3.85 -1.43
CA ARG A 173 3.55 -5.23 -1.02
C ARG A 173 4.96 -5.59 -1.51
N PHE A 174 5.98 -5.01 -0.88
CA PHE A 174 7.34 -4.97 -1.43
C PHE A 174 7.94 -6.35 -1.74
N GLY A 175 7.86 -7.29 -0.79
CA GLY A 175 8.41 -8.64 -0.96
C GLY A 175 7.60 -9.47 -1.94
N VAL A 176 6.28 -9.46 -1.82
CA VAL A 176 5.38 -10.20 -2.72
C VAL A 176 5.53 -9.77 -4.18
N ASN A 177 5.70 -8.46 -4.42
CA ASN A 177 5.87 -7.90 -5.75
C ASN A 177 7.33 -7.87 -6.19
N LYS A 178 8.26 -8.38 -5.38
CA LYS A 178 9.71 -8.42 -5.67
C LYS A 178 10.30 -7.04 -5.98
N VAL A 179 9.76 -6.01 -5.34
CA VAL A 179 10.33 -4.66 -5.39
C VAL A 179 11.58 -4.63 -4.52
N LEU A 180 11.52 -5.25 -3.34
CA LEU A 180 12.65 -5.44 -2.45
C LEU A 180 12.96 -6.92 -2.31
N ASP A 181 14.24 -7.27 -2.26
CA ASP A 181 14.69 -8.60 -1.87
C ASP A 181 14.67 -8.78 -0.33
N GLU A 182 14.91 -10.02 0.13
CA GLU A 182 14.91 -10.33 1.56
C GLU A 182 15.93 -9.50 2.34
N GLN A 183 17.13 -9.28 1.78
CA GLN A 183 18.18 -8.55 2.46
C GLN A 183 17.83 -7.07 2.60
N GLN A 184 17.27 -6.45 1.56
CA GLN A 184 16.78 -5.07 1.60
C GLN A 184 15.68 -4.90 2.65
N ILE A 185 14.77 -5.88 2.78
CA ILE A 185 13.74 -5.88 3.82
C ILE A 185 14.39 -6.02 5.21
N LYS A 186 15.34 -6.94 5.39
CA LYS A 186 16.09 -7.10 6.67
C LYS A 186 16.85 -5.83 7.04
N ASP A 187 17.44 -5.14 6.07
CA ASP A 187 18.17 -3.90 6.28
C ASP A 187 17.21 -2.77 6.71
N VAL A 188 16.05 -2.59 6.05
CA VAL A 188 15.06 -1.58 6.47
C VAL A 188 14.43 -1.93 7.83
N MET A 189 14.29 -3.21 8.14
CA MET A 189 13.90 -3.70 9.46
C MET A 189 14.91 -3.29 10.53
N ALA A 190 16.21 -3.44 10.27
CA ALA A 190 17.25 -2.94 11.16
C ALA A 190 17.20 -1.40 11.27
N TYR A 191 16.89 -0.68 10.20
CA TYR A 191 16.69 0.77 10.31
C TYR A 191 15.53 1.15 11.25
N LEU A 192 14.48 0.34 11.34
CA LEU A 192 13.38 0.58 12.28
C LEU A 192 13.68 0.11 13.71
N PHE A 193 14.42 -0.99 13.88
CA PHE A 193 14.54 -1.70 15.16
C PHE A 193 15.93 -1.73 15.79
N ASP A 194 17.00 -1.41 15.07
CA ASP A 194 18.33 -1.36 15.67
C ASP A 194 18.40 -0.21 16.70
N PRO A 195 18.80 -0.46 17.96
CA PRO A 195 18.96 0.59 18.96
C PRO A 195 19.96 1.69 18.56
N GLU A 196 20.89 1.40 17.65
CA GLU A 196 21.85 2.35 17.09
C GLU A 196 21.35 3.09 15.86
N SER A 197 20.22 2.66 15.28
CA SER A 197 19.58 3.41 14.20
C SER A 197 19.15 4.80 14.69
N PRO A 198 19.33 5.86 13.88
CA PRO A 198 18.88 7.20 14.24
C PRO A 198 17.35 7.30 14.41
N VAL A 199 16.58 6.37 13.85
CA VAL A 199 15.12 6.26 14.09
C VAL A 199 14.80 6.14 15.58
N ASN A 200 15.67 5.49 16.36
CA ASN A 200 15.46 5.18 17.77
C ASN A 200 16.22 6.12 18.74
N LYS A 201 16.87 7.16 18.23
CA LYS A 201 17.68 8.10 19.03
C LYS A 201 16.90 9.32 19.52
#